data_AF-A0AB34G2Q5-F1
#
_entry.id   AF-A0AB34G2Q5-F1
#
_cell.length_a   1.000
_cell.length_b   1.000
_cell.length_c   1.000
_cell.angle_alpha   90.00
_cell.angle_beta   90.00
_cell.angle_gamma   90.00
#
_symmetry.space_group_name_H-M   'P 1'
#
loop_
_entity.id
_entity.type
_entity.pdbx_description
1 polymer ?
#
loop_
_entity_poly.entity_id
_entity_poly.type
_entity_poly.pdbx_seq_one_letter_code
_entity_poly.pdbx_strand_id
1 'polypeptide(L)'
;MPSSSPSYADKPGLFPMRGGCACGHVRYELRLPPILVHCCHCTACQRQGGSAFAINAIVEADAIAVVSGPEPKQPESGSQPAAAAADSLLPYFARLTLAMPCHALVGDGSGSKEKKQDDEETKPLAGANSTAKETGAGDDAATTTTAAAAGRPHLVTVPTESGIGQTIACCPRCHTGLWNHYADAGPCLAYLRVGTLDGARHVDPDVHIFTRSRRAFVAIADGRPQFEDYYPDRAAFYRPDVLARVAALEDRRAAYRADLKAALAR
;
A
#
# COMPACT_ATOMS: atom_id res chain seq x y z
N MET A 1 11.00 -10.56 26.90
CA MET A 1 11.55 -9.25 27.31
C MET A 1 10.55 -8.19 26.88
N PRO A 2 10.07 -7.32 27.77
CA PRO A 2 9.24 -6.19 27.36
C PRO A 2 10.01 -5.35 26.33
N SER A 3 9.28 -4.86 25.32
CA SER A 3 9.82 -4.10 24.20
C SER A 3 10.72 -2.95 24.68
N SER A 4 12.03 -3.05 24.43
CA SER A 4 13.00 -1.97 24.56
C SER A 4 12.90 -0.95 23.42
N SER A 5 11.76 -0.92 22.70
CA SER A 5 11.52 0.10 21.70
C SER A 5 11.46 1.48 22.37
N PRO A 6 12.15 2.48 21.80
CA PRO A 6 12.01 3.85 22.27
C PRO A 6 10.53 4.22 22.20
N SER A 7 9.96 4.69 23.31
CA SER A 7 8.57 5.10 23.27
C SER A 7 8.46 6.33 22.38
N TYR A 8 7.40 6.41 21.59
CA TYR A 8 7.08 7.65 20.89
C TYR A 8 6.79 8.79 21.90
N ALA A 9 6.49 8.46 23.16
CA ALA A 9 6.42 9.42 24.26
C ALA A 9 7.76 10.14 24.51
N ASP A 10 8.88 9.50 24.21
CA ASP A 10 10.24 10.06 24.40
C ASP A 10 10.64 11.00 23.25
N LYS A 11 9.81 11.14 22.21
CA LYS A 11 10.01 12.02 21.05
C LYS A 11 8.92 13.11 20.99
N PRO A 12 8.94 14.10 21.91
CA PRO A 12 7.91 15.14 21.95
C PRO A 12 7.87 15.94 20.65
N GLY A 13 6.65 16.26 20.18
CA GLY A 13 6.44 17.03 18.96
C GLY A 13 6.48 16.22 17.65
N LEU A 14 6.65 14.90 17.71
CA LEU A 14 6.62 14.05 16.52
C LEU A 14 5.18 13.88 15.96
N PHE A 15 4.18 13.95 16.84
CA PHE A 15 2.76 13.88 16.48
C PHE A 15 2.03 15.16 16.92
N PRO A 16 1.04 15.66 16.14
CA PRO A 16 0.46 15.06 14.94
C PRO A 16 1.42 15.03 13.74
N MET A 17 1.42 13.92 12.99
CA MET A 17 2.28 13.72 11.83
C MET A 17 1.47 13.66 10.54
N ARG A 18 1.87 14.42 9.52
CA ARG A 18 1.24 14.37 8.19
C ARG A 18 1.73 13.18 7.37
N GLY A 19 0.89 12.72 6.47
CA GLY A 19 1.20 11.73 5.46
C GLY A 19 0.26 11.80 4.27
N GLY A 20 0.45 10.92 3.30
CA GLY A 20 -0.41 10.83 2.14
C GLY A 20 0.09 9.86 1.08
N CYS A 21 -0.68 9.75 0.00
CA CYS A 21 -0.33 8.93 -1.14
C CYS A 21 0.82 9.54 -1.96
N ALA A 22 1.43 8.72 -2.84
CA ALA A 22 2.56 9.14 -3.66
C ALA A 22 2.26 10.36 -4.56
N CYS A 23 1.04 10.46 -5.11
CA CYS A 23 0.64 11.59 -5.97
C CYS A 23 0.13 12.82 -5.19
N GLY A 24 0.07 12.76 -3.86
CA GLY A 24 -0.42 13.86 -3.03
C GLY A 24 -1.93 14.08 -3.03
N HIS A 25 -2.72 13.34 -3.81
CA HIS A 25 -4.17 13.53 -3.87
C HIS A 25 -4.91 13.24 -2.56
N VAL A 26 -4.50 12.19 -1.85
CA VAL A 26 -5.00 11.88 -0.50
C VAL A 26 -3.93 12.30 0.49
N ARG A 27 -4.30 13.20 1.42
CA ARG A 27 -3.48 13.66 2.54
C ARG A 27 -4.22 13.39 3.84
N TYR A 28 -3.47 13.06 4.88
CA TYR A 28 -4.02 12.79 6.20
C TYR A 28 -3.06 13.26 7.30
N GLU A 29 -3.61 13.37 8.51
CA GLU A 29 -2.89 13.61 9.75
C GLU A 29 -3.08 12.40 10.66
N LEU A 30 -1.98 11.85 11.15
CA LEU A 30 -1.95 10.87 12.21
C LEU A 30 -1.80 11.62 13.55
N ARG A 31 -2.91 11.67 14.31
CA ARG A 31 -3.05 12.52 15.50
C ARG A 31 -2.36 11.96 16.74
N LEU A 32 -2.29 10.64 16.84
CA LEU A 32 -1.73 9.94 18.00
C LEU A 32 -0.54 9.07 17.58
N PRO A 33 0.44 8.86 18.47
CA PRO A 33 1.50 7.90 18.23
C PRO A 33 0.97 6.48 18.00
N PRO A 34 1.64 5.63 17.21
CA PRO A 34 1.26 4.23 17.02
C PRO A 34 1.09 3.49 18.34
N ILE A 35 0.19 2.50 18.38
CA ILE A 35 0.05 1.53 19.48
C ILE A 35 1.22 0.53 19.41
N LEU A 36 1.48 0.02 18.21
CA LEU A 36 2.56 -0.93 17.90
C LEU A 36 2.95 -0.76 16.44
N VAL A 37 4.22 -0.85 16.11
CA VAL A 37 4.69 -0.89 14.72
C VAL A 37 5.29 -2.26 14.45
N HIS A 38 4.77 -2.97 13.45
CA HIS A 38 5.38 -4.21 13.00
C HIS A 38 5.93 -4.09 11.59
N CYS A 39 6.99 -4.84 11.31
CA CYS A 39 7.47 -5.07 9.97
C CYS A 39 7.06 -6.49 9.55
N CYS A 40 6.11 -6.57 8.61
CA CYS A 40 5.52 -7.81 8.14
C CYS A 40 6.17 -8.30 6.85
N HIS A 41 6.64 -9.56 6.88
CA HIS A 41 7.35 -10.20 5.77
C HIS A 41 6.48 -11.19 4.98
N CYS A 42 5.18 -11.30 5.24
CA CYS A 42 4.33 -12.25 4.52
C CYS A 42 4.21 -11.92 3.03
N THR A 43 3.89 -12.92 2.21
CA THR A 43 3.83 -12.75 0.75
C THR A 43 2.70 -11.80 0.34
N ALA A 44 1.60 -11.76 1.10
CA ALA A 44 0.52 -10.80 0.88
C ALA A 44 0.99 -9.35 1.08
N CYS A 45 1.80 -9.07 2.10
CA CYS A 45 2.36 -7.73 2.33
C CYS A 45 3.37 -7.35 1.25
N GLN A 46 4.21 -8.30 0.83
CA GLN A 46 5.15 -8.11 -0.28
C GLN A 46 4.42 -7.74 -1.58
N ARG A 47 3.37 -8.49 -1.94
CA ARG A 47 2.57 -8.24 -3.15
C ARG A 47 1.83 -6.91 -3.10
N GLN A 48 1.21 -6.57 -1.96
CA GLN A 48 0.48 -5.31 -1.81
C GLN A 48 1.39 -4.09 -1.88
N GLY A 49 2.62 -4.19 -1.36
CA GLY A 49 3.57 -3.08 -1.34
C GLY A 49 4.51 -3.05 -2.54
N GLY A 50 4.59 -4.12 -3.33
CA GLY A 50 5.64 -4.31 -4.34
C GLY A 50 7.05 -4.30 -3.75
N SER A 51 7.19 -4.58 -2.45
CA SER A 51 8.44 -4.44 -1.68
C SER A 51 8.76 -5.74 -0.92
N ALA A 52 9.94 -5.81 -0.31
CA ALA A 52 10.37 -7.00 0.43
C ALA A 52 9.60 -7.23 1.74
N PHE A 53 8.96 -6.19 2.27
CA PHE A 53 8.13 -6.21 3.49
C PHE A 53 7.20 -5.00 3.52
N ALA A 54 6.26 -4.98 4.45
CA ALA A 54 5.46 -3.81 4.79
C ALA A 54 5.65 -3.41 6.26
N ILE A 55 6.00 -2.15 6.51
CA ILE A 55 6.01 -1.58 7.85
C ILE A 55 4.63 -0.97 8.12
N ASN A 56 3.93 -1.51 9.10
CA ASN A 56 2.59 -1.07 9.48
C ASN A 56 2.58 -0.55 10.91
N ALA A 57 2.11 0.68 11.08
CA ALA A 57 1.77 1.25 12.37
C ALA A 57 0.31 0.91 12.70
N ILE A 58 0.11 0.17 13.78
CA ILE A 58 -1.22 -0.10 14.33
C ILE A 58 -1.64 1.14 15.12
N VAL A 59 -2.75 1.75 14.71
CA VAL A 59 -3.33 2.95 15.32
C VAL A 59 -4.82 2.77 15.50
N GLU A 60 -5.42 3.58 16.36
CA GLU A 60 -6.87 3.76 16.38
C GLU A 60 -7.32 4.29 15.03
N ALA A 61 -8.40 3.74 14.47
CA ALA A 61 -8.87 4.18 13.17
C ALA A 61 -9.26 5.67 13.16
N ASP A 62 -9.77 6.17 14.29
CA ASP A 62 -10.11 7.59 14.48
C ASP A 62 -8.88 8.49 14.71
N ALA A 63 -7.68 7.94 14.95
CA ALA A 63 -6.46 8.72 15.00
C ALA A 63 -6.04 9.26 13.61
N ILE A 64 -6.56 8.69 12.51
CA ILE A 64 -6.31 9.14 11.14
C ILE A 64 -7.40 10.16 10.74
N ALA A 65 -7.00 11.39 10.45
CA ALA A 65 -7.87 12.43 9.91
C ALA A 65 -7.48 12.76 8.47
N VAL A 66 -8.37 12.50 7.51
CA VAL A 66 -8.17 12.96 6.12
C VAL A 66 -8.31 14.48 6.09
N VAL A 67 -7.32 15.17 5.54
CA VAL A 67 -7.25 16.64 5.52
C VAL A 67 -7.24 17.17 4.09
N SER A 68 -7.81 18.34 3.89
CA SER A 68 -7.68 19.11 2.65
C SER A 68 -6.31 19.80 2.62
N GLY A 69 -5.65 19.89 1.46
CA GLY A 69 -4.44 20.71 1.28
C GLY A 69 -3.16 19.96 0.91
N PRO A 70 -2.07 20.70 0.62
CA PRO A 70 -1.31 20.54 -0.64
C PRO A 70 -0.16 19.52 -0.62
N GLU A 71 0.55 19.53 -1.76
CA GLU A 71 1.55 18.65 -2.38
C GLU A 71 2.53 17.87 -1.46
N PRO A 72 2.97 16.65 -1.87
CA PRO A 72 3.85 15.81 -1.06
C PRO A 72 5.15 16.52 -0.68
N LYS A 73 5.54 16.41 0.58
CA LYS A 73 6.96 16.57 0.93
C LYS A 73 7.70 15.39 0.30
N GLN A 74 8.47 15.66 -0.75
CA GLN A 74 9.44 14.68 -1.26
C GLN A 74 10.35 14.28 -0.09
N PRO A 75 10.76 13.00 0.02
CA PRO A 75 11.73 12.61 1.03
C PRO A 75 12.98 13.48 0.85
N GLU A 76 13.49 14.00 1.96
CA GLU A 76 14.69 14.83 2.04
C GLU A 76 15.89 14.03 1.49
N SER A 77 16.12 14.10 0.18
CA SER A 77 17.35 13.61 -0.43
C SER A 77 18.39 14.71 -0.29
N GLY A 78 19.50 14.38 0.39
CA GLY A 78 20.65 15.27 0.50
C GLY A 78 21.09 15.73 -0.90
N SER A 79 21.24 17.05 -1.05
CA SER A 79 21.82 17.73 -2.22
C SER A 79 21.42 17.14 -3.58
N GLN A 80 20.16 17.25 -3.95
CA GLN A 80 19.84 17.36 -5.38
C GLN A 80 20.29 18.74 -5.88
N PRO A 81 20.94 18.85 -7.06
CA PRO A 81 21.20 20.15 -7.65
C PRO A 81 19.87 20.90 -7.80
N ALA A 82 19.89 22.18 -7.43
CA ALA A 82 18.72 23.04 -7.34
C ALA A 82 17.76 22.82 -8.50
N ALA A 83 16.48 22.67 -8.17
CA ALA A 83 15.36 22.50 -9.09
C ALA A 83 15.47 23.48 -10.28
N ALA A 84 16.00 23.00 -11.40
CA ALA A 84 15.89 23.65 -12.68
C ALA A 84 14.54 23.21 -13.29
N ALA A 85 13.60 24.14 -13.29
CA ALA A 85 12.33 24.12 -14.02
C ALA A 85 11.45 22.87 -13.84
N ALA A 86 10.54 22.97 -12.88
CA ALA A 86 9.43 22.05 -12.67
C ALA A 86 8.34 22.06 -13.77
N ASP A 87 8.69 22.39 -15.02
CA ASP A 87 7.73 22.42 -16.13
C ASP A 87 8.10 21.43 -17.24
N SER A 88 7.25 20.39 -17.32
CA SER A 88 6.79 19.74 -18.56
C SER A 88 7.30 18.34 -18.98
N LEU A 89 8.30 17.71 -18.34
CA LEU A 89 8.66 16.34 -18.76
C LEU A 89 7.83 15.24 -18.06
N LEU A 90 7.48 15.39 -16.78
CA LEU A 90 6.61 14.41 -16.09
C LEU A 90 5.20 14.31 -16.69
N PRO A 91 4.54 15.42 -17.11
CA PRO A 91 3.26 15.33 -17.81
C PRO A 91 3.38 14.76 -19.23
N TYR A 92 4.51 14.96 -19.93
CA TYR A 92 4.65 14.58 -21.33
C TYR A 92 4.89 13.07 -21.51
N PHE A 93 5.78 12.47 -20.72
CA PHE A 93 6.00 11.03 -20.75
C PHE A 93 4.72 10.25 -20.40
N ALA A 94 4.04 10.66 -19.31
CA ALA A 94 2.79 10.02 -18.90
C ALA A 94 1.70 10.09 -19.99
N ARG A 95 1.61 11.21 -20.72
CA ARG A 95 0.68 11.35 -21.87
C ARG A 95 1.02 10.39 -23.02
N LEU A 96 2.30 10.27 -23.38
CA LEU A 96 2.72 9.35 -24.43
C LEU A 96 2.45 7.89 -24.05
N THR A 97 2.77 7.50 -22.81
CA THR A 97 2.51 6.13 -22.33
C THR A 97 1.02 5.85 -22.25
N LEU A 98 0.21 6.76 -21.70
CA LEU A 98 -1.25 6.55 -21.58
C LEU A 98 -2.00 6.65 -22.91
N ALA A 99 -1.39 7.24 -23.94
CA ALA A 99 -1.93 7.24 -25.30
C ALA A 99 -1.68 5.90 -26.03
N MET A 100 -0.83 5.02 -25.49
CA MET A 100 -0.63 3.69 -26.06
C MET A 100 -1.80 2.77 -25.67
N PRO A 101 -2.30 1.93 -26.59
CA PRO A 101 -3.28 0.92 -26.26
C PRO A 101 -2.76 -0.02 -25.16
N CYS A 102 -3.62 -0.44 -24.23
CA CYS A 102 -3.23 -1.30 -23.11
C CYS A 102 -2.51 -2.59 -23.56
N HIS A 103 -2.94 -3.20 -24.69
CA HIS A 103 -2.30 -4.39 -25.30
C HIS A 103 -0.92 -4.12 -25.90
N ALA A 104 -0.58 -2.85 -26.20
CA ALA A 104 0.76 -2.46 -26.62
C ALA A 104 1.71 -2.25 -25.42
N LEU A 105 1.16 -2.11 -24.20
CA LEU A 105 1.91 -1.94 -22.94
C LEU A 105 2.01 -3.24 -22.13
N VAL A 106 1.04 -4.12 -22.29
CA VAL A 106 0.99 -5.43 -21.65
C VAL A 106 1.09 -6.45 -22.77
N GLY A 107 2.21 -7.17 -22.84
CA GLY A 107 2.38 -8.21 -23.85
C GLY A 107 1.28 -9.25 -23.69
N ASP A 108 0.40 -9.34 -24.68
CA ASP A 108 -0.52 -10.47 -24.81
C ASP A 108 0.37 -11.70 -24.94
N GLY A 109 0.34 -12.61 -23.97
CA GLY A 109 1.22 -13.78 -23.89
C GLY A 109 1.11 -14.79 -25.04
N SER A 110 0.67 -14.40 -26.24
CA SER A 110 0.86 -15.15 -27.46
C SER A 110 2.32 -15.07 -27.91
N GLY A 111 3.17 -15.86 -27.25
CA GLY A 111 4.52 -16.13 -27.71
C GLY A 111 4.50 -16.65 -29.14
N SER A 112 4.96 -15.82 -30.05
CA SER A 112 5.54 -16.21 -31.33
C SER A 112 6.55 -17.32 -31.11
N LYS A 113 6.35 -18.46 -31.77
CA LYS A 113 7.35 -19.54 -31.88
C LYS A 113 8.67 -18.94 -32.35
N GLU A 114 9.66 -19.05 -31.49
CA GLU A 114 11.05 -18.69 -31.75
C GLU A 114 11.58 -19.58 -32.89
N LYS A 115 11.70 -19.01 -34.10
CA LYS A 115 12.35 -19.67 -35.23
C LYS A 115 13.81 -19.27 -35.21
N LYS A 116 14.66 -20.27 -34.95
CA LYS A 116 16.11 -20.21 -34.98
C LYS A 116 16.59 -19.59 -36.30
N GLN A 117 17.47 -18.61 -36.14
CA GLN A 117 18.12 -17.81 -37.14
C GLN A 117 19.21 -18.64 -37.84
N ASP A 118 19.18 -18.72 -39.16
CA ASP A 118 20.34 -19.04 -40.01
C ASP A 118 20.17 -18.25 -41.33
N ASP A 119 21.12 -17.34 -41.52
CA ASP A 119 21.72 -16.69 -42.70
C ASP A 119 21.01 -16.50 -44.07
N GLU A 120 21.40 -15.36 -44.67
CA GLU A 120 21.62 -15.10 -46.11
C GLU A 120 20.58 -14.26 -46.91
N GLU A 121 20.99 -13.01 -47.14
CA GLU A 121 20.84 -12.12 -48.30
C GLU A 121 19.84 -12.49 -49.42
N THR A 122 18.85 -11.62 -49.69
CA THR A 122 18.60 -10.94 -51.00
C THR A 122 17.30 -10.11 -50.99
N LYS A 123 17.35 -8.98 -51.71
CA LYS A 123 16.33 -7.93 -51.94
C LYS A 123 15.48 -8.29 -53.21
N PRO A 124 14.51 -7.48 -53.70
CA PRO A 124 13.24 -6.94 -53.18
C PRO A 124 11.99 -7.30 -54.06
N LEU A 125 10.83 -6.66 -53.74
CA LEU A 125 9.71 -6.19 -54.59
C LEU A 125 8.39 -6.99 -54.67
N ALA A 126 7.32 -6.26 -54.30
CA ALA A 126 5.96 -6.15 -54.90
C ALA A 126 4.89 -7.27 -54.77
N GLY A 127 3.63 -6.81 -54.59
CA GLY A 127 2.37 -7.55 -54.84
C GLY A 127 1.46 -7.67 -53.60
N ALA A 128 0.49 -6.79 -53.37
CA ALA A 128 -0.89 -6.80 -53.91
C ALA A 128 -1.93 -7.59 -53.07
N ASN A 129 -2.86 -6.82 -52.48
CA ASN A 129 -4.30 -7.03 -52.19
C ASN A 129 -4.89 -8.38 -51.74
N SER A 130 -5.70 -8.33 -50.67
CA SER A 130 -7.18 -8.58 -50.67
C SER A 130 -7.70 -8.67 -49.22
N THR A 131 -8.47 -7.68 -48.74
CA THR A 131 -9.95 -7.67 -48.57
C THR A 131 -10.58 -8.78 -47.72
N ALA A 132 -11.04 -8.41 -46.51
CA ALA A 132 -12.30 -8.86 -45.86
C ALA A 132 -12.49 -7.97 -44.61
N LYS A 133 -13.22 -6.86 -44.68
CA LYS A 133 -14.68 -6.68 -44.54
C LYS A 133 -15.24 -7.12 -43.18
N GLU A 134 -15.40 -6.09 -42.36
CA GLU A 134 -16.33 -5.80 -41.26
C GLU A 134 -17.55 -6.70 -41.06
N THR A 135 -17.93 -6.87 -39.78
CA THR A 135 -19.21 -6.48 -39.13
C THR A 135 -19.14 -6.97 -37.66
N GLY A 136 -19.51 -6.29 -36.57
CA GLY A 136 -20.32 -5.10 -36.31
C GLY A 136 -21.19 -5.38 -35.07
N ALA A 137 -21.35 -4.38 -34.19
CA ALA A 137 -22.21 -4.28 -32.98
C ALA A 137 -21.73 -5.06 -31.74
N GLY A 138 -21.43 -4.46 -30.57
CA GLY A 138 -21.90 -3.20 -29.98
C GLY A 138 -23.04 -3.50 -29.01
N ASP A 139 -22.80 -3.31 -27.71
CA ASP A 139 -23.77 -2.72 -26.79
C ASP A 139 -23.09 -2.31 -25.47
N ASP A 140 -23.21 -1.02 -25.20
CA ASP A 140 -22.61 -0.25 -24.12
C ASP A 140 -23.35 -0.48 -22.80
N ALA A 141 -22.60 -0.78 -21.74
CA ALA A 141 -23.07 -0.60 -20.37
C ALA A 141 -22.17 0.43 -19.67
N ALA A 142 -22.70 1.65 -19.61
CA ALA A 142 -22.14 2.83 -18.98
C ALA A 142 -21.51 2.54 -17.62
N THR A 143 -20.19 2.71 -17.54
CA THR A 143 -19.49 2.84 -16.26
C THR A 143 -19.79 4.23 -15.72
N THR A 144 -20.78 4.32 -14.85
CA THR A 144 -21.05 5.52 -14.05
C THR A 144 -19.87 5.74 -13.11
N THR A 145 -18.89 6.55 -13.53
CA THR A 145 -17.83 7.04 -12.66
C THR A 145 -18.44 8.03 -11.67
N THR A 146 -18.83 7.54 -10.50
CA THR A 146 -19.17 8.40 -9.36
C THR A 146 -17.96 9.26 -9.02
N ALA A 147 -18.13 10.58 -9.09
CA ALA A 147 -17.09 11.55 -8.74
C ALA A 147 -16.50 11.22 -7.37
N ALA A 148 -15.20 10.86 -7.34
CA ALA A 148 -14.48 10.60 -6.10
C ALA A 148 -14.53 11.86 -5.23
N ALA A 149 -15.07 11.75 -4.02
CA ALA A 149 -15.05 12.81 -3.02
C ALA A 149 -13.59 13.28 -2.86
N ALA A 150 -13.33 14.55 -3.21
CA ALA A 150 -11.98 15.09 -3.30
C ALA A 150 -11.15 14.76 -2.05
N GLY A 151 -10.04 14.05 -2.24
CA GLY A 151 -9.08 13.72 -1.18
C GLY A 151 -9.43 12.54 -0.29
N ARG A 152 -10.56 11.84 -0.48
CA ARG A 152 -10.87 10.61 0.28
C ARG A 152 -10.28 9.37 -0.39
N PRO A 153 -9.73 8.42 0.39
CA PRO A 153 -9.37 7.12 -0.16
C PRO A 153 -10.63 6.32 -0.53
N HIS A 154 -10.50 5.46 -1.53
CA HIS A 154 -11.49 4.43 -1.80
C HIS A 154 -11.09 3.14 -1.09
N LEU A 155 -12.07 2.30 -0.74
CA LEU A 155 -11.84 1.06 -0.01
C LEU A 155 -11.87 -0.12 -0.97
N VAL A 156 -10.84 -0.97 -0.91
CA VAL A 156 -10.72 -2.20 -1.72
C VAL A 156 -10.57 -3.39 -0.81
N THR A 157 -11.43 -4.38 -0.96
CA THR A 157 -11.31 -5.65 -0.23
C THR A 157 -10.46 -6.63 -1.01
N VAL A 158 -9.45 -7.22 -0.37
CA VAL A 158 -8.58 -8.22 -0.98
C VAL A 158 -8.42 -9.43 -0.06
N PRO A 159 -8.15 -10.63 -0.60
CA PRO A 159 -7.87 -11.79 0.22
C PRO A 159 -6.59 -11.62 1.06
N THR A 160 -6.52 -12.34 2.18
CA THR A 160 -5.34 -12.49 3.03
C THR A 160 -4.90 -13.94 3.04
N GLU A 161 -3.68 -14.23 3.52
CA GLU A 161 -3.22 -15.62 3.72
C GLU A 161 -4.13 -16.39 4.70
N SER A 162 -4.82 -15.71 5.61
CA SER A 162 -5.82 -16.31 6.52
C SER A 162 -7.17 -16.62 5.86
N GLY A 163 -7.41 -16.20 4.62
CA GLY A 163 -8.67 -16.41 3.90
C GLY A 163 -9.83 -15.48 4.29
N ILE A 164 -9.77 -14.81 5.45
CA ILE A 164 -10.84 -13.89 5.91
C ILE A 164 -10.87 -12.58 5.12
N GLY A 165 -9.72 -12.16 4.57
CA GLY A 165 -9.59 -10.93 3.82
C GLY A 165 -9.27 -9.70 4.67
N GLN A 166 -9.08 -8.58 3.99
CA GLN A 166 -8.77 -7.28 4.56
C GLN A 166 -9.36 -6.17 3.67
N THR A 167 -9.65 -5.02 4.25
CA THR A 167 -10.03 -3.82 3.50
C THR A 167 -8.85 -2.85 3.47
N ILE A 168 -8.47 -2.37 2.29
CA ILE A 168 -7.36 -1.44 2.08
C ILE A 168 -7.93 -0.09 1.67
N ALA A 169 -7.53 0.98 2.36
CA ALA A 169 -7.77 2.34 1.94
C ALA A 169 -6.70 2.76 0.92
N CYS A 170 -7.11 2.97 -0.33
CA CYS A 170 -6.23 3.28 -1.45
C CYS A 170 -6.51 4.68 -2.02
N CYS A 171 -5.49 5.33 -2.54
CA CYS A 171 -5.67 6.55 -3.33
C CYS A 171 -6.47 6.23 -4.62
N PRO A 172 -7.56 6.94 -4.94
CA PRO A 172 -8.30 6.71 -6.19
C PRO A 172 -7.56 7.15 -7.45
N ARG A 173 -6.39 7.81 -7.33
CA ARG A 173 -5.59 8.29 -8.46
C ARG A 173 -4.33 7.48 -8.72
N CYS A 174 -3.49 7.31 -7.70
CA CYS A 174 -2.21 6.58 -7.84
C CYS A 174 -2.23 5.19 -7.19
N HIS A 175 -3.37 4.79 -6.62
CA HIS A 175 -3.60 3.46 -6.04
C HIS A 175 -2.68 3.08 -4.87
N THR A 176 -1.85 4.00 -4.37
CA THR A 176 -1.07 3.80 -3.15
C THR A 176 -1.98 3.39 -2.00
N GLY A 177 -1.75 2.21 -1.43
CA GLY A 177 -2.40 1.77 -0.20
C GLY A 177 -1.87 2.56 0.99
N LEU A 178 -2.77 3.15 1.77
CA LEU A 178 -2.46 4.06 2.88
C LEU A 178 -2.58 3.36 4.23
N TRP A 179 -3.64 2.59 4.42
CA TRP A 179 -3.83 1.75 5.60
C TRP A 179 -4.73 0.57 5.30
N ASN A 180 -4.65 -0.45 6.15
CA ASN A 180 -5.45 -1.65 6.09
C ASN A 180 -6.36 -1.76 7.32
N HIS A 181 -7.52 -2.37 7.15
CA HIS A 181 -8.38 -2.88 8.23
C HIS A 181 -8.42 -4.41 8.11
N TYR A 182 -7.90 -5.11 9.12
CA TYR A 182 -7.92 -6.57 9.19
C TYR A 182 -9.09 -7.06 10.04
N ALA A 183 -9.53 -8.28 9.79
CA ALA A 183 -10.67 -8.88 10.46
C ALA A 183 -10.52 -9.07 11.98
N ASP A 184 -9.30 -8.96 12.54
CA ASP A 184 -9.09 -9.09 13.99
C ASP A 184 -9.59 -7.87 14.79
N ALA A 185 -9.61 -6.70 14.15
CA ALA A 185 -9.95 -5.43 14.79
C ALA A 185 -10.90 -4.56 13.95
N GLY A 186 -11.13 -4.93 12.69
CA GLY A 186 -12.08 -4.30 11.79
C GLY A 186 -11.90 -2.78 11.71
N PRO A 187 -12.99 -2.00 11.83
CA PRO A 187 -12.94 -0.55 11.77
C PRO A 187 -12.42 0.09 13.06
N CYS A 188 -12.04 -0.68 14.10
CA CYS A 188 -11.52 -0.11 15.35
C CYS A 188 -10.04 0.25 15.24
N LEU A 189 -9.27 -0.55 14.50
CA LEU A 189 -7.84 -0.31 14.27
C LEU A 189 -7.55 -0.13 12.78
N ALA A 190 -6.62 0.76 12.48
CA ALA A 190 -6.02 0.89 11.17
C ALA A 190 -4.55 0.48 11.23
N TYR A 191 -4.10 -0.20 10.19
CA TYR A 191 -2.72 -0.62 10.00
C TYR A 191 -2.13 0.28 8.94
N LEU A 192 -1.65 1.44 9.39
CA LEU A 192 -1.16 2.52 8.54
C LEU A 192 0.21 2.17 7.95
N ARG A 193 0.38 2.35 6.64
CA ARG A 193 1.67 2.15 5.97
C ARG A 193 2.63 3.23 6.43
N VAL A 194 3.67 2.85 7.17
CA VAL A 194 4.62 3.83 7.71
C VAL A 194 5.28 4.65 6.60
N GLY A 195 5.57 4.02 5.46
CA GLY A 195 6.16 4.69 4.30
C GLY A 195 5.29 5.79 3.66
N THR A 196 4.01 5.92 4.03
CA THR A 196 3.15 7.02 3.55
C THR A 196 3.16 8.23 4.49
N LEU A 197 3.89 8.18 5.61
CA LEU A 197 4.12 9.32 6.50
C LEU A 197 5.24 10.23 5.97
N ASP A 198 5.08 11.55 6.10
CA ASP A 198 6.13 12.51 5.72
C ASP A 198 7.39 12.35 6.59
N GLY A 199 7.21 11.88 7.84
CA GLY A 199 8.26 11.61 8.81
C GLY A 199 8.57 10.13 9.00
N ALA A 200 8.35 9.28 7.99
CA ALA A 200 8.45 7.81 8.10
C ALA A 200 9.75 7.30 8.78
N ARG A 201 10.87 7.98 8.54
CA ARG A 201 12.19 7.65 9.13
C ARG A 201 12.25 7.70 10.66
N HIS A 202 11.26 8.30 11.31
CA HIS A 202 11.19 8.41 12.77
C HIS A 202 10.37 7.31 13.43
N VAL A 203 9.78 6.42 12.61
CA VAL A 203 8.83 5.37 13.00
C VAL A 203 9.44 4.00 12.70
N ASP A 204 10.17 3.48 13.68
CA ASP A 204 10.85 2.19 13.60
C ASP A 204 9.93 1.03 14.00
N PRO A 205 10.16 -0.19 13.48
CA PRO A 205 9.44 -1.37 13.91
C PRO A 205 9.78 -1.75 15.36
N ASP A 206 8.75 -2.17 16.09
CA ASP A 206 8.85 -2.80 17.41
C ASP A 206 9.13 -4.31 17.29
N VAL A 207 8.67 -4.93 16.19
CA VAL A 207 8.71 -6.39 15.98
C VAL A 207 8.69 -6.75 14.50
N HIS A 208 9.32 -7.86 14.14
CA HIS A 208 9.17 -8.50 12.84
C HIS A 208 8.29 -9.75 12.93
N ILE A 209 7.35 -9.88 12.00
CA ILE A 209 6.43 -11.02 11.90
C ILE A 209 6.49 -11.65 10.51
N PHE A 210 6.09 -12.92 10.43
CA PHE A 210 6.11 -13.72 9.20
C PHE A 210 7.50 -13.85 8.57
N THR A 211 8.57 -13.86 9.38
CA THR A 211 9.96 -13.86 8.88
C THR A 211 10.33 -15.10 8.08
N ARG A 212 9.55 -16.20 8.16
CA ARG A 212 9.70 -17.37 7.28
C ARG A 212 9.59 -17.02 5.79
N SER A 213 8.85 -15.96 5.45
CA SER A 213 8.63 -15.50 4.07
C SER A 213 9.57 -14.36 3.65
N ARG A 214 10.45 -13.90 4.56
CA ARG A 214 11.42 -12.82 4.31
C ARG A 214 12.25 -13.12 3.06
N ARG A 215 12.52 -12.08 2.28
CA ARG A 215 13.42 -12.20 1.11
C ARG A 215 14.84 -12.50 1.57
N ALA A 216 15.50 -13.46 0.91
CA ALA A 216 16.78 -14.01 1.37
C ALA A 216 17.88 -12.94 1.57
N PHE A 217 17.88 -11.88 0.76
CA PHE A 217 18.86 -10.79 0.85
C PHE A 217 18.59 -9.78 1.98
N VAL A 218 17.41 -9.79 2.61
CA VAL A 218 17.02 -8.79 3.61
C VAL A 218 17.52 -9.24 4.97
N ALA A 219 18.65 -8.72 5.45
CA ALA A 219 19.08 -8.93 6.84
C ALA A 219 18.23 -8.10 7.82
N ILE A 220 17.85 -8.68 8.98
CA ILE A 220 17.20 -7.96 10.09
C ILE A 220 18.25 -7.82 11.20
N ALA A 221 18.73 -6.58 11.41
CA ALA A 221 19.87 -6.28 12.28
C ALA A 221 19.57 -5.20 13.33
N ASP A 222 18.29 -4.90 13.58
CA ASP A 222 17.84 -3.87 14.51
C ASP A 222 17.67 -4.37 15.97
N GLY A 223 17.96 -5.66 16.22
CA GLY A 223 17.83 -6.28 17.53
C GLY A 223 16.38 -6.45 18.00
N ARG A 224 15.38 -6.22 17.14
CA ARG A 224 13.96 -6.37 17.48
C ARG A 224 13.55 -7.85 17.49
N PRO A 225 12.52 -8.22 18.27
CA PRO A 225 11.96 -9.57 18.25
C PRO A 225 11.52 -9.96 16.83
N GLN A 226 11.75 -11.23 16.47
CA GLN A 226 11.43 -11.77 15.16
C GLN A 226 10.63 -13.05 15.32
N PHE A 227 9.50 -13.15 14.62
CA PHE A 227 8.63 -14.32 14.62
C PHE A 227 8.47 -14.86 13.20
N GLU A 228 8.67 -16.16 13.03
CA GLU A 228 8.44 -16.84 11.75
C GLU A 228 6.99 -16.76 11.28
N ASP A 229 6.07 -16.59 12.23
CA ASP A 229 4.62 -16.45 12.08
C ASP A 229 4.13 -15.11 12.65
N TYR A 230 2.84 -15.02 12.92
CA TYR A 230 2.28 -13.95 13.74
C TYR A 230 2.77 -14.07 15.19
N TYR A 231 2.87 -12.95 15.91
CA TYR A 231 3.23 -12.99 17.34
C TYR A 231 2.18 -13.79 18.13
N PRO A 232 2.61 -14.61 19.12
CA PRO A 232 1.70 -15.45 19.90
C PRO A 232 0.77 -14.63 20.79
N ASP A 233 1.28 -13.52 21.33
CA ASP A 233 0.51 -12.54 22.08
C ASP A 233 0.94 -11.13 21.68
N ARG A 234 0.03 -10.39 21.03
CA ARG A 234 0.27 -8.99 20.64
C ARG A 234 0.41 -8.08 21.87
N ALA A 235 -0.36 -8.36 22.92
CA ALA A 235 -0.46 -7.47 24.07
C ALA A 235 0.86 -7.39 24.85
N ALA A 236 1.66 -8.46 24.83
CA ALA A 236 3.01 -8.49 25.39
C ALA A 236 3.98 -7.46 24.78
N PHE A 237 3.67 -6.90 23.60
CA PHE A 237 4.49 -5.90 22.93
C PHE A 237 3.95 -4.47 23.04
N TYR A 238 2.81 -4.27 23.70
CA TYR A 238 2.30 -2.91 23.93
C TYR A 238 3.18 -2.18 24.94
N ARG A 239 3.53 -0.94 24.60
CA ARG A 239 4.26 -0.05 25.50
C ARG A 239 3.35 0.43 26.63
N PRO A 240 3.91 0.77 27.81
CA PRO A 240 3.11 1.25 28.94
C PRO A 240 2.24 2.47 28.61
N ASP A 241 2.75 3.40 27.80
CA ASP A 241 2.07 4.64 27.42
C ASP A 241 0.81 4.44 26.55
N VAL A 242 0.66 3.26 25.94
CA VAL A 242 -0.50 2.96 25.07
C VAL A 242 -1.56 2.08 25.74
N LEU A 243 -1.28 1.51 26.93
CA LEU A 243 -2.17 0.55 27.57
C LEU A 243 -3.57 1.10 27.86
N ALA A 244 -3.65 2.35 28.36
CA ALA A 244 -4.94 3.00 28.61
C ALA A 244 -5.74 3.21 27.32
N ARG A 245 -5.07 3.57 26.22
CA ARG A 245 -5.69 3.74 24.89
C ARG A 245 -6.21 2.42 24.34
N VAL A 246 -5.41 1.35 24.45
CA VAL A 246 -5.82 0.00 24.03
C VAL A 246 -7.03 -0.47 24.84
N ALA A 247 -7.03 -0.27 26.16
CA ALA A 247 -8.13 -0.65 27.02
C ALA A 247 -9.43 0.07 26.62
N ALA A 248 -9.36 1.36 26.29
CA ALA A 248 -10.52 2.15 25.85
C ALA A 248 -11.14 1.67 24.52
N LEU A 249 -10.42 0.86 23.72
CA LEU A 249 -10.93 0.30 22.46
C LEU A 249 -11.59 -1.06 22.64
N GLU A 250 -11.46 -1.70 23.81
CA GLU A 250 -11.81 -3.11 23.96
C GLU A 250 -13.30 -3.35 23.79
N ASP A 251 -14.17 -2.48 24.31
CA ASP A 251 -15.62 -2.58 24.14
C ASP A 251 -16.03 -2.55 22.67
N ARG A 252 -15.50 -1.59 21.90
CA ARG A 252 -15.74 -1.47 20.45
C ARG A 252 -15.23 -2.70 19.69
N ARG A 253 -14.06 -3.22 20.07
CA ARG A 253 -13.46 -4.41 19.46
C ARG A 253 -14.20 -5.69 19.82
N ALA A 254 -14.74 -5.80 21.04
CA ALA A 254 -15.57 -6.92 21.47
C ALA A 254 -16.89 -6.95 20.71
N ALA A 255 -17.56 -5.80 20.58
CA ALA A 255 -18.79 -5.67 19.78
C ALA A 255 -18.54 -6.09 18.32
N TYR A 256 -17.50 -5.55 17.67
CA TYR A 256 -17.14 -5.93 16.30
C TYR A 256 -16.85 -7.43 16.15
N ARG A 257 -16.11 -8.04 17.08
CA ARG A 257 -15.83 -9.49 17.05
C ARG A 257 -17.10 -10.33 17.19
N ALA A 258 -18.05 -9.89 18.01
CA ALA A 258 -19.34 -10.55 18.15
C ALA A 258 -20.13 -10.49 16.83
N ASP A 259 -20.20 -9.32 16.19
CA ASP A 259 -20.87 -9.13 14.90
C ASP A 259 -20.23 -9.97 13.79
N LEU A 260 -18.90 -9.98 13.70
CA LEU A 260 -18.17 -10.78 12.72
C LEU A 260 -18.43 -12.29 12.92
N LYS A 261 -18.39 -12.76 14.17
CA LYS A 261 -18.69 -14.16 14.50
C LYS A 261 -20.13 -14.53 14.09
N ALA A 262 -21.10 -13.67 14.37
CA ALA A 262 -22.49 -13.87 13.97
C ALA A 262 -22.64 -13.89 12.44
N ALA A 263 -21.88 -13.07 11.71
CA ALA A 263 -21.90 -13.03 10.25
C ALA A 263 -21.30 -14.29 9.61
N LEU A 264 -20.20 -14.82 10.17
CA LEU A 264 -19.52 -16.03 9.66
C LEU A 264 -20.26 -17.33 9.97
N ALA A 265 -21.21 -17.31 10.92
CA ALA A 265 -22.02 -18.46 11.27
C ALA A 265 -23.28 -18.64 10.39
N ARG A 266 -23.54 -17.71 9.47
CA ARG A 266 -24.63 -17.76 8.48
C ARG A 266 -24.13 -18.33 7.16
#